data_AF-W1XQD8-F1
#
_entry.id   AF-W1XQD8-F1
#
_cell.length_a   1.000
_cell.length_b   1.000
_cell.length_c   1.000
_cell.angle_alpha   90.00
_cell.angle_beta   90.00
_cell.angle_gamma   90.00
#
_symmetry.space_group_name_H-M   'P 1'
#
loop_
_entity.id
_entity.type
_entity.pdbx_description
1 polymer ?
#
loop_
_entity_poly.entity_id
_entity_poly.type
_entity_poly.pdbx_seq_one_letter_code
_entity_poly.pdbx_strand_id
1 'polypeptide(L)' 'TVYAWYDCTDEEYFNFLHKALDHKPHIIIDDGGDLVNLLHTTRQDAKERLLGGSEETTTGVHRLYALENAKQLTFPM' A
#
# COMPACT_ATOMS: atom_id res chain seq x y z
N THR A 1 -1.73 -3.95 -15.64
CA THR A 1 -1.12 -5.29 -15.49
C THR A 1 -1.71 -5.94 -14.25
N VAL A 2 -1.87 -7.27 -14.24
CA VAL A 2 -2.42 -8.01 -13.10
C VAL A 2 -1.38 -9.01 -12.61
N TYR A 3 -1.16 -9.07 -11.30
CA TYR A 3 -0.30 -10.04 -10.63
C TYR A 3 -1.08 -10.69 -9.50
N ALA A 4 -1.74 -11.80 -9.80
CA ALA A 4 -2.52 -12.55 -8.83
C ALA A 4 -2.83 -13.94 -9.37
N TRP A 5 -2.95 -14.91 -8.48
CA TRP A 5 -3.63 -16.18 -8.70
C TRP A 5 -4.15 -16.73 -7.37
N TYR A 6 -5.07 -17.68 -7.46
CA TYR A 6 -5.62 -18.36 -6.29
C TYR A 6 -4.51 -19.15 -5.56
N ASP A 7 -4.53 -19.11 -4.23
CA ASP A 7 -3.62 -19.86 -3.35
C ASP A 7 -2.14 -19.57 -3.61
N CYS A 8 -1.80 -18.29 -3.81
CA CYS A 8 -0.40 -17.88 -3.89
C CYS A 8 0.30 -18.04 -2.54
N THR A 9 1.59 -18.33 -2.58
CA THR A 9 2.43 -18.31 -1.38
C THR A 9 2.61 -16.89 -0.83
N ASP A 10 3.01 -16.75 0.43
CA ASP A 10 3.31 -15.43 1.02
C ASP A 10 4.40 -14.69 0.22
N GLU A 11 5.42 -15.41 -0.26
CA GLU A 11 6.48 -14.84 -1.09
C GLU A 11 5.93 -14.27 -2.41
N GLU A 12 5.04 -15.02 -3.06
CA GLU A 12 4.38 -14.57 -4.29
C GLU A 12 3.49 -13.37 -4.03
N TYR A 13 2.71 -13.38 -2.95
CA TYR A 13 1.84 -12.26 -2.55
C TYR A 13 2.65 -10.96 -2.42
N PHE A 14 3.72 -10.97 -1.63
CA PHE A 14 4.55 -9.76 -1.46
C PHE A 14 5.28 -9.37 -2.76
N ASN A 15 5.70 -10.34 -3.58
CA ASN A 15 6.25 -10.06 -4.90
C ASN A 15 5.22 -9.36 -5.80
N PHE A 16 3.95 -9.73 -5.75
CA PHE A 16 2.89 -9.07 -6.52
C PHE A 16 2.66 -7.63 -6.08
N LEU A 17 2.64 -7.37 -4.77
CA LEU A 17 2.57 -6.00 -4.24
C LEU A 17 3.74 -5.15 -4.72
N HIS A 18 4.96 -5.70 -4.69
CA HIS A 18 6.15 -5.02 -5.21
C HIS A 18 6.02 -4.71 -6.71
N LYS A 19 5.61 -5.69 -7.53
CA LYS A 19 5.41 -5.47 -8.97
C LYS A 19 4.30 -4.47 -9.26
N ALA A 20 3.27 -4.37 -8.43
CA ALA A 20 2.25 -3.34 -8.54
C ALA A 20 2.87 -1.95 -8.30
N LEU A 21 3.65 -1.80 -7.22
CA LEU A 21 4.33 -0.56 -6.86
C LEU A 21 5.47 -0.15 -7.81
N ASP A 22 6.05 -1.08 -8.58
CA ASP A 22 7.05 -0.77 -9.61
C ASP A 22 6.51 0.14 -10.72
N HIS A 23 5.19 0.19 -10.91
CA HIS A 23 4.56 1.17 -11.80
C HIS A 23 4.58 2.60 -11.23
N LYS A 24 4.98 2.78 -9.95
CA LYS A 24 5.00 4.05 -9.21
C LYS A 24 3.68 4.80 -9.35
N PRO A 25 2.53 4.29 -8.91
CA PRO A 25 1.23 4.87 -9.26
C PRO A 25 1.04 6.30 -8.68
N HIS A 26 0.18 7.10 -9.32
CA HIS A 26 -0.24 8.38 -8.76
C HIS A 26 -1.30 8.20 -7.65
N ILE A 27 -2.09 7.13 -7.70
CA ILE A 27 -3.16 6.83 -6.74
C ILE A 27 -3.08 5.34 -6.40
N ILE A 28 -3.27 4.99 -5.12
CA ILE A 28 -3.49 3.61 -4.68
C ILE A 28 -4.92 3.39 -4.23
N ILE A 29 -5.41 2.16 -4.37
CA ILE A 29 -6.63 1.67 -3.74
C ILE A 29 -6.16 0.46 -2.93
N ASP A 30 -6.32 0.51 -1.62
CA ASP A 30 -5.82 -0.48 -0.68
C ASP A 30 -6.97 -1.15 0.08
N ASP A 31 -6.76 -2.42 0.40
CA ASP A 31 -7.68 -3.28 1.14
C ASP A 31 -6.83 -4.01 2.19
N GLY A 32 -6.85 -3.50 3.42
CA GLY A 32 -6.11 -4.06 4.56
C GLY A 32 -4.83 -3.30 4.93
N GLY A 33 -4.38 -2.36 4.10
CA GLY A 33 -3.28 -1.43 4.40
C GLY A 33 -1.87 -1.94 4.09
N ASP A 34 -1.72 -3.00 3.29
CA ASP A 34 -0.40 -3.58 2.99
C ASP A 34 0.39 -2.73 1.99
N LEU A 35 -0.26 -2.15 0.97
CA LEU A 35 0.40 -1.22 0.05
C LEU A 35 0.86 0.03 0.81
N VAL A 36 -0.01 0.58 1.67
CA VAL A 36 0.33 1.72 2.54
C VAL A 36 1.52 1.39 3.42
N ASN A 37 1.55 0.19 4.03
CA ASN A 37 2.66 -0.24 4.87
C ASN A 37 3.98 -0.31 4.09
N LEU A 38 3.98 -0.90 2.90
CA LEU A 38 5.17 -0.95 2.03
C LEU A 38 5.66 0.46 1.65
N LEU A 39 4.75 1.38 1.32
CA LEU A 39 5.07 2.77 0.97
C LEU A 39 5.64 3.59 2.15
N HIS A 40 5.36 3.19 3.39
CA HIS A 40 5.96 3.80 4.59
C HIS A 40 7.25 3.09 5.05
N THR A 41 7.54 1.88 4.54
CA THR A 41 8.67 1.06 5.00
C THR A 41 9.67 0.78 3.88
N THR A 42 9.50 -0.30 3.13
CA THR A 42 10.50 -0.85 2.20
C THR A 42 10.41 -0.30 0.78
N ARG A 43 9.29 0.32 0.39
CA ARG A 43 9.01 0.84 -0.96
C ARG A 43 8.72 2.33 -1.00
N GLN A 44 9.48 3.10 -0.22
CA GLN A 44 9.34 4.56 -0.21
C GLN A 44 9.65 5.19 -1.58
N ASP A 45 10.43 4.51 -2.42
CA ASP A 45 10.72 4.90 -3.81
C ASP A 45 9.45 5.05 -4.66
N ALA A 46 8.44 4.24 -4.41
CA ALA A 46 7.20 4.26 -5.18
C ALA A 46 6.30 5.47 -4.87
N LYS A 47 6.62 6.24 -3.81
CA LYS A 47 5.92 7.50 -3.47
C LYS A 47 6.29 8.69 -4.35
N GLU A 48 7.29 8.56 -5.22
CA GLU A 48 7.86 9.66 -6.02
C GLU A 48 6.81 10.56 -6.69
N ARG A 49 5.71 9.98 -7.16
CA ARG A 49 4.59 10.70 -7.81
C ARG A 49 3.22 10.39 -7.20
N LEU A 50 3.20 9.83 -5.99
CA LEU A 50 1.97 9.45 -5.31
C LEU A 50 1.24 10.70 -4.82
N LEU A 51 -0.03 10.82 -5.19
CA LEU A 51 -0.93 11.91 -4.79
C LEU A 51 -1.77 11.52 -3.56
N GLY A 52 -2.01 10.22 -3.37
CA GLY A 52 -2.76 9.68 -2.24
C GLY A 52 -3.39 8.33 -2.55
N GLY A 53 -4.38 7.94 -1.75
CA GLY A 53 -5.14 6.72 -2.00
C GLY A 53 -6.48 6.67 -1.28
N SER A 54 -7.10 5.50 -1.30
CA SER A 54 -8.28 5.16 -0.53
C SER A 54 -8.10 3.80 0.13
N GLU A 55 -8.70 3.60 1.30
CA GLU A 55 -8.73 2.32 2.01
C GLU A 55 -10.17 1.84 2.18
N GLU A 56 -10.43 0.56 1.89
CA GLU A 56 -11.76 -0.03 1.94
C GLU A 56 -12.11 -0.65 3.31
N THR A 57 -11.14 -1.22 4.01
CA THR A 57 -11.42 -2.07 5.18
C THR A 57 -11.33 -1.34 6.51
N THR A 58 -12.13 -1.80 7.47
CA THR A 58 -12.08 -1.31 8.86
C THR A 58 -10.69 -1.46 9.48
N THR A 59 -10.02 -2.60 9.25
CA THR A 59 -8.67 -2.86 9.75
C THR A 59 -7.66 -1.88 9.15
N GLY A 60 -7.69 -1.68 7.84
CA GLY A 60 -6.81 -0.71 7.16
C GLY A 60 -7.06 0.72 7.66
N VAL A 61 -8.32 1.14 7.80
CA VAL A 61 -8.67 2.46 8.35
C VAL A 61 -8.12 2.65 9.77
N HIS A 62 -8.18 1.64 10.63
CA HIS A 62 -7.56 1.72 11.96
C HIS A 62 -6.03 1.87 11.90
N ARG A 63 -5.36 1.18 10.97
CA ARG A 63 -3.91 1.33 10.75
C ARG A 63 -3.58 2.75 10.26
N LEU A 64 -4.39 3.33 9.39
CA LEU A 64 -4.25 4.72 8.93
C LEU A 64 -4.38 5.72 10.07
N TYR A 65 -5.42 5.59 10.92
CA TYR A 65 -5.56 6.46 12.10
C TYR A 65 -4.38 6.31 13.07
N ALA A 66 -3.85 5.10 13.25
CA ALA A 66 -2.66 4.89 14.07
C ALA A 66 -1.44 5.64 13.50
N LEU A 67 -1.22 5.57 12.18
CA LEU A 67 -0.16 6.32 11.50
C LEU A 67 -0.37 7.83 11.60
N GLU A 68 -1.59 8.32 11.40
CA GLU A 68 -1.93 9.74 11.51
C GLU A 68 -1.71 10.27 12.93
N ASN A 69 -2.19 9.55 13.95
CA ASN A 69 -1.99 9.90 15.37
C ASN A 69 -0.50 9.92 15.75
N ALA A 70 0.30 9.02 15.15
CA ALA A 70 1.75 9.00 15.30
C ALA A 70 2.47 10.08 14.47
N LYS A 71 1.75 10.86 13.65
CA LYS A 71 2.28 11.82 12.68
C LYS A 71 3.25 11.20 11.67
N GLN A 72 2.99 9.94 11.32
CA GLN A 72 3.78 9.14 10.39
C GLN A 72 3.09 8.92 9.05
N LEU A 73 1.81 9.27 8.92
CA LEU A 73 1.11 9.25 7.63
C LEU A 73 1.68 10.34 6.71
N THR A 74 2.36 9.94 5.64
CA THR A 74 3.16 10.85 4.79
C THR A 74 2.45 11.33 3.53
N PHE A 75 1.24 10.84 3.25
CA PHE A 75 0.45 11.21 2.08
C PHE A 75 -1.06 11.10 2.39
N PRO A 76 -1.92 11.80 1.64
CA PRO A 76 -3.37 11.74 1.83
C PRO A 76 -3.92 10.31 1.64
N MET A 77 -4.77 9.88 2.57
CA MET A 77 -5.50 8.61 2.57
C MET A 77 -6.94 8.83 3.04
#